data_AF-A0A6A4A2C2-F1
#
_entry.id   AF-A0A6A4A2C2-F1
#
_cell.length_a   1.000
_cell.length_b   1.000
_cell.length_c   1.000
_cell.angle_alpha   90.00
_cell.angle_beta   90.00
_cell.angle_gamma   90.00
#
_symmetry.space_group_name_H-M   'P 1'
#
loop_
_entity.id
_entity.type
_entity.pdbx_description
1 polymer ?
#
loop_
_entity_poly.entity_id
_entity_poly.type
_entity_poly.pdbx_seq_one_letter_code
_entity_poly.pdbx_strand_id
1 'polypeptide(L)' 'MVALRIPKNRSELRRHTGLAPLRANATQWGSTFTMPERYVRIRDEIKRVDAVYDLVLKPAAHRRIVALTETLKTFNSVCK' A
#
# COMPACT_ATOMS: atom_id res chain seq x y z
N MET A 1 -6.71 -2.07 -3.81
CA MET A 1 -6.04 -3.22 -3.13
C MET A 1 -6.98 -4.31 -2.62
N VAL A 2 -8.29 -4.26 -2.87
CA VAL A 2 -9.21 -5.30 -2.35
C VAL A 2 -8.83 -6.69 -2.88
N ALA A 3 -8.35 -6.79 -4.12
CA ALA A 3 -7.89 -8.05 -4.72
C ALA A 3 -6.73 -8.72 -3.96
N LEU A 4 -5.84 -7.97 -3.30
CA LEU A 4 -4.76 -8.54 -2.47
C LEU A 4 -5.25 -9.13 -1.15
N ARG A 5 -6.51 -8.89 -0.78
CA ARG A 5 -7.14 -9.47 0.40
C ARG A 5 -7.80 -10.82 0.09
N ILE A 6 -7.96 -11.16 -1.19
CA ILE A 6 -8.42 -12.48 -1.61
C ILE A 6 -7.43 -13.52 -1.07
N PRO A 7 -7.89 -14.60 -0.39
CA PRO A 7 -7.00 -15.54 0.30
C PRO A 7 -5.85 -16.08 -0.55
N LYS A 8 -6.13 -16.39 -1.83
CA LYS A 8 -5.12 -16.86 -2.80
C LYS A 8 -4.05 -15.81 -3.09
N ASN A 9 -4.45 -14.60 -3.46
CA ASN A 9 -3.52 -13.51 -3.75
C ASN A 9 -2.74 -13.08 -2.50
N ARG A 10 -3.38 -13.16 -1.33
CA ARG A 10 -2.75 -12.88 -0.03
C ARG A 10 -1.72 -13.94 0.34
N SER A 11 -2.02 -15.22 0.10
CA SER A 11 -1.06 -16.30 0.39
C SER A 11 0.13 -16.26 -0.56
N GLU A 12 -0.10 -15.90 -1.82
CA GLU A 12 0.95 -15.67 -2.81
C GLU A 12 1.83 -14.47 -2.44
N LEU A 13 1.23 -13.32 -2.12
CA LEU A 13 1.96 -12.14 -1.66
C LEU A 13 2.79 -12.44 -0.40
N ARG A 14 2.27 -13.27 0.52
CA ARG A 14 2.99 -13.69 1.75
C ARG A 14 4.30 -14.44 1.48
N ARG A 15 4.45 -15.07 0.31
CA ARG A 15 5.70 -15.72 -0.10
C ARG A 15 6.80 -14.70 -0.40
N HIS A 16 6.42 -13.48 -0.74
CA HIS A 16 7.33 -12.40 -1.15
C HIS A 16 7.51 -11.33 -0.08
N THR A 17 6.50 -11.10 0.78
CA THR A 17 6.58 -10.11 1.86
C THR A 17 5.73 -10.49 3.07
N GLY A 18 6.23 -10.18 4.26
CA GLY A 18 5.46 -10.28 5.51
C GLY A 18 4.39 -9.19 5.67
N LEU A 19 4.41 -8.17 4.80
CA LEU A 19 3.48 -7.05 4.86
C LEU A 19 2.21 -7.36 4.07
N ALA A 20 1.07 -6.97 4.62
CA ALA A 20 -0.23 -7.12 3.96
C ALA A 20 -0.94 -5.75 3.84
N PRO A 21 -1.75 -5.55 2.79
CA PRO A 21 -2.61 -4.38 2.68
C PRO A 21 -3.41 -4.16 3.95
N LEU A 22 -3.41 -2.93 4.46
CA LEU A 22 -4.29 -2.57 5.57
C LEU A 22 -5.71 -2.36 5.06
N ARG A 23 -6.68 -2.62 5.93
CA ARG A 23 -8.07 -2.23 5.69
C ARG A 23 -8.16 -0.73 5.95
N ALA A 24 -8.76 0.00 5.01
CA ALA A 24 -9.10 1.39 5.26
C ALA A 24 -10.13 1.46 6.39
N ASN A 25 -9.77 2.10 7.50
CA ASN A 25 -10.68 2.40 8.60
C ASN A 25 -10.95 3.90 8.56
N ALA A 26 -12.13 4.29 8.07
CA ALA A 26 -12.50 5.70 7.86
C ALA A 26 -12.38 6.55 9.14
N THR A 27 -12.62 5.95 10.30
CA THR A 27 -12.57 6.60 11.61
C THR A 27 -11.16 6.82 12.15
N GLN A 28 -10.13 6.19 11.58
CA GLN A 28 -8.77 6.22 12.14
C GLN A 28 -7.81 6.94 11.20
N TRP A 29 -7.53 8.21 11.50
CA TRP A 29 -6.64 9.07 10.69
C TRP A 29 -5.22 8.49 10.56
N GLY A 30 -4.71 7.80 11.59
CA GLY A 30 -3.43 7.10 11.51
C GLY A 30 -3.40 5.96 10.49
N SER A 31 -4.55 5.37 10.15
CA SER A 31 -4.64 4.37 9.08
C SER A 31 -4.47 5.03 7.70
N THR A 32 -5.02 6.24 7.51
CA THR A 32 -4.83 7.04 6.29
C THR A 32 -3.37 7.41 6.07
N PHE A 33 -2.63 7.61 7.16
CA PHE A 33 -1.21 7.96 7.13
C PHE A 33 -0.30 6.76 6.82
N THR A 34 -0.57 5.62 7.46
CA THR A 34 0.25 4.40 7.33
C THR A 34 -0.03 3.59 6.05
N MET A 35 -1.22 3.74 5.47
CA MET A 35 -1.64 3.10 4.22
C MET A 35 -0.72 3.41 3.02
N PRO A 36 -0.47 4.68 2.65
CA PRO A 36 0.36 5.02 1.50
C PRO A 36 1.82 4.58 1.69
N GLU A 37 2.39 4.74 2.88
CA GLU A 37 3.73 4.21 3.19
C GLU A 37 3.83 2.70 2.97
N ARG A 38 2.85 1.96 3.50
CA ARG A 38 2.82 0.50 3.38
C ARG A 38 2.60 0.08 1.92
N TYR A 39 1.79 0.80 1.14
CA TYR A 39 1.67 0.53 -0.29
C TYR A 39 3.00 0.69 -1.03
N VAL A 40 3.71 1.81 -0.81
CA VAL A 40 4.98 2.07 -1.49
C VAL A 40 5.96 0.92 -1.26
N ARG A 41 6.03 0.38 -0.03
CA ARG A 41 6.88 -0.77 0.31
C ARG A 41 6.47 -2.09 -0.36
N ILE A 42 5.17 -2.34 -0.51
CA ILE A 42 4.66 -3.62 -1.06
C ILE A 42 4.56 -3.58 -2.60
N ARG A 43 4.65 -2.40 -3.23
CA ARG A 43 4.40 -2.24 -4.67
C ARG A 43 5.19 -3.20 -5.55
N ASP A 44 6.49 -3.32 -5.33
CA ASP A 44 7.33 -4.17 -6.16
C ASP A 44 7.06 -5.66 -5.94
N GLU A 45 6.61 -6.02 -4.73
CA GLU A 45 6.18 -7.38 -4.42
C GLU A 45 4.82 -7.73 -5.01
N ILE A 46 3.92 -6.75 -5.13
CA ILE A 46 2.63 -6.94 -5.82
C ILE A 46 2.84 -7.30 -7.28
N LYS A 47 3.89 -6.77 -7.94
CA LYS A 47 4.18 -7.12 -9.34
C LYS A 47 4.56 -8.58 -9.54
N ARG A 48 4.94 -9.29 -8.47
CA ARG A 48 5.25 -10.74 -8.51
C ARG A 48 3.99 -11.60 -8.43
N VAL A 49 2.85 -11.01 -8.05
CA VAL A 49 1.55 -11.68 -7.98
C VAL A 49 0.81 -11.43 -9.30
N ASP A 50 0.82 -12.43 -10.19
CA ASP A 50 0.32 -12.31 -11.56
C ASP A 50 -1.16 -11.85 -11.59
N ALA A 51 -1.99 -12.44 -10.73
CA ALA A 51 -3.41 -12.11 -10.59
C ALA A 51 -3.71 -10.66 -10.15
N VAL A 52 -2.70 -9.90 -9.73
CA VAL A 52 -2.85 -8.51 -9.25
C VAL A 52 -1.99 -7.54 -10.05
N TYR A 53 -1.16 -8.03 -10.98
CA TYR A 53 -0.29 -7.21 -11.81
C TYR A 53 -1.07 -6.12 -12.56
N ASP A 54 -2.17 -6.49 -13.21
CA ASP A 54 -3.04 -5.56 -13.96
C ASP A 54 -3.77 -4.54 -13.08
N LEU A 55 -3.88 -4.82 -11.78
CA LEU A 55 -4.51 -3.95 -10.80
C LEU A 55 -3.51 -2.98 -10.14
N VAL A 56 -2.22 -3.08 -10.49
CA VAL A 56 -1.21 -2.15 -10.01
C VAL A 56 -1.48 -0.77 -10.61
N LEU A 57 -1.48 0.24 -9.73
CA LEU A 57 -1.65 1.63 -10.15
C LEU A 57 -0.63 2.02 -11.21
N LYS A 58 -1.10 2.74 -12.23
CA LYS A 58 -0.27 3.30 -13.30
C LYS A 58 0.88 4.13 -12.71
N PRO A 59 2.04 4.22 -13.41
CA PRO A 59 3.21 4.94 -12.91
C PRO A 59 2.92 6.37 -12.44
N ALA A 60 2.05 7.10 -13.14
CA ALA A 60 1.65 8.46 -12.74
C ALA A 60 0.92 8.50 -11.39
N ALA A 61 -0.02 7.58 -11.16
CA ALA A 61 -0.74 7.49 -9.90
C ALA A 61 0.19 7.05 -8.75
N HIS A 62 1.15 6.16 -9.03
CA HIS A 62 2.17 5.79 -8.05
C HIS A 62 3.01 7.00 -7.63
N ARG A 63 3.50 7.81 -8.59
CA ARG A 63 4.27 9.03 -8.27
C ARG A 63 3.48 9.99 -7.38
N ARG A 64 2.17 10.15 -7.62
CA ARG A 64 1.30 10.96 -6.76
C ARG A 64 1.23 10.41 -5.33
N ILE A 65 1.15 9.09 -5.17
CA ILE A 65 1.13 8.48 -3.82
C ILE A 65 2.48 8.63 -3.14
N VAL A 66 3.59 8.47 -3.85
CA VAL A 66 4.93 8.71 -3.28
C VAL A 66 5.06 10.16 -2.81
N ALA A 67 4.71 11.14 -3.65
CA ALA A 67 4.72 12.55 -3.27
C ALA A 67 3.82 12.82 -2.04
N LEU A 68 2.60 12.28 -2.03
CA LEU A 68 1.71 12.37 -0.87
C LEU A 68 2.33 11.76 0.39
N THR A 69 3.02 10.62 0.26
CA THR A 69 3.67 9.94 1.38
C THR A 69 4.77 10.81 1.99
N GLU A 70 5.58 11.45 1.15
CA GLU A 70 6.64 12.35 1.62
C GLU A 70 6.05 13.59 2.30
N THR A 71 5.03 14.23 1.70
CA THR A 71 4.32 15.35 2.32
C THR A 71 3.72 14.95 3.67
N LEU A 72 3.09 13.78 3.73
CA LEU A 72 2.52 13.26 4.97
C LEU A 72 3.60 13.13 6.04
N LYS A 73 4.74 12.48 5.77
CA LYS A 73 5.84 12.28 6.75
C LYS A 73 6.21 13.57 7.49
N THR A 74 6.29 14.70 6.78
CA THR A 74 6.55 16.03 7.35
C THR A 74 5.50 16.45 8.38
N PHE A 75 4.23 16.14 8.16
CA PHE A 75 3.17 16.43 9.13
C PHE A 75 3.22 15.51 10.35
N ASN A 76 3.58 14.24 10.19
CA ASN A 76 3.70 13.33 11.33
C ASN A 76 4.92 13.60 12.21
N SER A 77 5.95 14.29 11.72
CA SER A 77 7.00 14.82 12.61
C SER A 77 6.53 15.99 13.49
N VAL A 78 5.45 16.67 13.12
CA VAL A 78 4.87 17.78 13.92
C VAL A 78 3.87 17.26 14.96
N CYS A 79 3.21 16.13 14.69
CA CYS A 79 2.23 15.50 15.60
C CYS A 79 2.83 14.47 16.57
N LYS A 80 4.15 14.30 16.60
CA LYS A 80 4.87 13.49 17.59
C LYS A 80 5.44 14.37 18.69
#